data_AF-A0A1H8S480-F1
#
_entry.id   AF-A0A1H8S480-F1
#
_cell.length_a   1.000
_cell.length_b   1.000
_cell.length_c   1.000
_cell.angle_alpha   90.00
_cell.angle_beta   90.00
_cell.angle_gamma   90.00
#
_symmetry.space_group_name_H-M   'P 1'
#
loop_
_entity.id
_entity.type
_entity.pdbx_description
1 polymer ?
#
loop_
_entity_poly.entity_id
_entity_poly.type
_entity_poly.pdbx_seq_one_letter_code
_entity_poly.pdbx_strand_id
1 'polypeptide(L)'
;MSKALALSLLIAVIALPTGSQAQRVASAADLRYCAQLSDLYIRYVGRSEHGPSAPVKPDVNGGVALAKCHEGDAAASIPILERKLLNAGFTLPPRG
;
A
#
# COMPACT_ATOMS: atom_id res chain seq x y z
N MET A 1 -29.51 44.21 38.50
CA MET A 1 -29.54 42.88 37.84
C MET A 1 -30.36 42.98 36.57
N SER A 2 -29.71 43.03 35.39
CA SER A 2 -30.29 42.71 34.07
C SER A 2 -29.28 42.99 32.95
N LYS A 3 -28.96 41.92 32.21
CA LYS A 3 -28.76 41.88 30.75
C LYS A 3 -27.85 42.94 30.14
N ALA A 4 -26.56 42.62 30.06
CA ALA A 4 -25.74 43.12 28.96
C ALA A 4 -24.67 42.06 28.63
N LEU A 5 -24.65 41.65 27.36
CA LEU A 5 -23.56 40.94 26.66
C LEU A 5 -23.34 39.49 27.14
N ALA A 6 -23.95 38.42 26.59
CA ALA A 6 -24.33 38.18 25.20
C ALA A 6 -23.25 38.59 24.19
N LEU A 7 -22.06 37.98 24.30
CA LEU A 7 -21.01 37.78 23.28
C LEU A 7 -19.75 37.39 24.06
N SER A 8 -19.22 36.18 23.99
CA SER A 8 -18.37 35.82 22.87
C SER A 8 -18.16 34.31 22.86
N LEU A 9 -18.86 33.67 21.94
CA LEU A 9 -18.56 32.35 21.42
C LEU A 9 -17.27 32.48 20.59
N LEU A 10 -16.13 31.94 21.02
CA LEU A 10 -14.96 31.85 20.12
C LEU A 10 -14.12 30.57 20.36
N ILE A 11 -14.61 29.52 19.70
CA ILE A 11 -13.88 28.60 18.81
C ILE A 11 -12.74 27.80 19.45
N ALA A 12 -13.10 26.58 19.87
CA ALA A 12 -12.17 25.46 19.96
C ALA A 12 -11.68 25.11 18.54
N VAL A 13 -10.43 25.45 18.21
CA VAL A 13 -9.75 24.95 17.01
C VAL A 13 -9.47 23.47 17.21
N ILE A 14 -10.33 22.65 16.62
CA ILE A 14 -10.10 21.21 16.48
C ILE A 14 -9.02 21.06 15.41
N ALA A 15 -7.78 20.83 15.84
CA ALA A 15 -6.72 20.35 14.97
C ALA A 15 -7.04 18.91 14.56
N LEU A 16 -7.85 18.75 13.50
CA LEU A 16 -8.00 17.48 12.82
C LEU A 16 -6.69 17.19 12.09
N PRO A 17 -5.97 16.10 12.40
CA PRO A 17 -4.93 15.63 11.50
C PRO A 17 -5.62 15.24 10.20
N THR A 18 -5.36 16.01 9.14
CA THR A 18 -5.70 15.67 7.77
C THR A 18 -4.87 14.46 7.37
N GLY A 19 -5.30 13.28 7.81
CA GLY A 19 -4.92 12.01 7.24
C GLY A 19 -5.50 11.95 5.83
N SER A 20 -4.87 12.67 4.91
CA SER A 20 -5.16 12.65 3.48
C SER A 20 -4.80 11.27 2.94
N GLN A 21 -5.67 10.29 3.17
CA GLN A 21 -5.73 9.06 2.39
C GLN A 21 -6.32 9.43 1.02
N ALA A 22 -5.62 10.30 0.29
CA ALA A 22 -5.94 10.59 -1.09
C ALA A 22 -5.73 9.27 -1.83
N GLN A 23 -6.83 8.68 -2.30
CA GLN A 23 -6.84 7.64 -3.31
C GLN A 23 -6.18 8.24 -4.55
N ARG A 24 -4.83 8.21 -4.60
CA ARG A 24 -4.11 8.58 -5.79
C ARG A 24 -4.43 7.50 -6.80
N VAL A 25 -5.11 7.90 -7.88
CA VAL A 25 -5.14 7.11 -9.10
C VAL A 25 -3.69 6.75 -9.41
N ALA A 26 -3.41 5.45 -9.50
CA ALA A 26 -2.06 4.95 -9.74
C ALA A 26 -1.49 5.62 -10.99
N SER A 27 -0.29 6.19 -10.88
CA SER A 27 0.36 6.77 -12.05
C SER A 27 0.77 5.65 -13.02
N ALA A 28 1.00 6.00 -14.29
CA ALA A 28 1.53 5.03 -15.26
C ALA A 28 2.92 4.47 -14.85
N ALA A 29 3.66 5.18 -13.98
CA ALA A 29 4.90 4.68 -13.39
C ALA A 29 4.61 3.64 -12.29
N ASP A 30 3.64 3.89 -11.42
CA ASP A 30 3.21 2.94 -10.38
C ASP A 30 2.70 1.64 -10.99
N LEU A 31 1.91 1.71 -12.06
CA LEU A 31 1.41 0.51 -12.75
C LEU A 31 2.56 -0.33 -13.35
N ARG A 32 3.53 0.33 -14.00
CA ARG A 32 4.72 -0.35 -14.54
C ARG A 32 5.56 -0.97 -13.44
N TYR A 33 5.77 -0.25 -12.35
CA TYR A 33 6.50 -0.74 -11.19
C TYR A 33 5.81 -1.93 -10.54
N CYS A 34 4.49 -1.84 -10.36
CA CYS A 34 3.68 -2.91 -9.83
C CYS A 34 3.74 -4.18 -10.69
N ALA A 35 3.73 -4.04 -12.02
CA ALA A 35 3.92 -5.17 -12.94
C ALA A 35 5.30 -5.83 -12.79
N GLN A 36 6.37 -5.04 -12.63
CA GLN A 36 7.72 -5.58 -12.40
C GLN A 36 7.82 -6.37 -11.09
N LEU A 37 7.23 -5.83 -10.00
CA LEU A 37 7.18 -6.53 -8.72
C LEU A 37 6.37 -7.82 -8.81
N SER A 38 5.25 -7.79 -9.52
CA SER A 38 4.38 -8.95 -9.75
C SER A 38 5.10 -10.08 -10.47
N ASP A 39 5.87 -9.75 -11.51
CA ASP A 39 6.66 -10.71 -12.29
C ASP A 39 7.76 -11.39 -11.44
N LEU A 40 8.44 -10.61 -10.59
CA LEU A 40 9.39 -11.18 -9.61
C LEU A 40 8.68 -12.06 -8.58
N TYR A 41 7.55 -11.60 -8.06
CA TYR A 41 6.77 -12.33 -7.05
C TYR A 41 6.32 -13.68 -7.59
N ILE A 42 5.73 -13.75 -8.79
CA ILE A 42 5.27 -15.00 -9.41
C ILE A 42 6.43 -15.97 -9.59
N ARG A 43 7.57 -15.50 -10.10
CA ARG A 43 8.71 -16.37 -10.42
C ARG A 43 9.37 -16.98 -9.20
N TYR A 44 9.45 -16.23 -8.10
CA TYR A 44 10.36 -16.60 -7.00
C TYR A 44 9.72 -16.73 -5.62
N VAL A 45 8.57 -16.10 -5.39
CA VAL A 45 7.96 -16.00 -4.05
C VAL A 45 6.58 -16.67 -3.98
N GLY A 46 5.77 -16.59 -5.04
CA GLY A 46 4.36 -17.01 -5.04
C GLY A 46 4.10 -18.49 -4.74
N ARG A 47 5.15 -19.33 -4.78
CA ARG A 47 5.08 -20.74 -4.35
C ARG A 47 5.43 -20.94 -2.88
N SER A 48 6.40 -20.18 -2.38
CA SER A 48 6.90 -20.17 -1.00
C SER A 48 7.79 -18.95 -0.80
N GLU A 49 7.46 -18.07 0.15
CA GLU A 49 8.27 -16.88 0.47
C GLU A 49 9.62 -17.21 1.13
N HIS A 50 9.84 -18.47 1.52
CA HIS A 50 11.07 -18.98 2.11
C HIS A 50 11.91 -19.80 1.10
N GLY A 51 11.58 -19.74 -0.20
CA GLY A 51 12.32 -20.41 -1.28
C GLY A 51 11.85 -21.84 -1.61
N PRO A 52 12.53 -22.51 -2.58
CA PRO A 52 12.07 -23.77 -3.18
C PRO A 52 11.99 -24.96 -2.21
N SER A 53 12.80 -24.93 -1.14
CA SER A 53 12.93 -26.03 -0.17
C SER A 53 11.95 -25.90 1.01
N ALA A 54 11.23 -24.79 1.12
CA ALA A 54 10.32 -24.55 2.22
C ALA A 54 8.96 -25.19 1.98
N PRO A 55 8.27 -25.65 3.06
CA PRO A 55 6.90 -26.15 2.95
C PRO A 55 6.01 -25.14 2.23
N VAL A 56 5.33 -25.59 1.16
CA VAL A 56 4.41 -24.76 0.39
C VAL A 56 3.29 -24.28 1.30
N LYS A 57 3.33 -23.01 1.69
CA LYS A 57 2.21 -22.32 2.31
C LYS A 57 1.63 -21.34 1.28
N PRO A 58 0.32 -21.39 1.02
CA PRO A 58 -0.31 -20.42 0.14
C PRO A 58 -0.18 -19.01 0.73
N ASP A 59 0.46 -18.11 -0.01
CA ASP A 59 0.56 -16.70 0.34
C ASP A 59 -0.64 -15.93 -0.19
N VAL A 60 -1.72 -15.92 0.60
CA VAL A 60 -2.97 -15.25 0.24
C VAL A 60 -2.76 -13.75 0.03
N ASN A 61 -1.95 -13.11 0.87
CA ASN A 61 -1.75 -11.66 0.79
C ASN A 61 -0.99 -11.25 -0.46
N GLY A 62 0.06 -11.98 -0.83
CA GLY A 62 0.78 -11.73 -2.08
C GLY A 62 -0.07 -12.04 -3.31
N GLY A 63 -0.89 -13.11 -3.26
CA GLY A 63 -1.86 -13.41 -4.32
C GLY A 63 -2.92 -12.32 -4.52
N VAL A 64 -3.47 -11.76 -3.43
CA VAL A 64 -4.41 -10.64 -3.50
C VAL A 64 -3.75 -9.38 -4.03
N ALA A 65 -2.53 -9.07 -3.60
CA ALA A 65 -1.78 -7.92 -4.11
C ALA A 65 -1.48 -8.06 -5.60
N LEU A 66 -1.15 -9.27 -6.06
CA LEU A 66 -0.97 -9.56 -7.48
C LEU A 66 -2.26 -9.28 -8.28
N ALA A 67 -3.41 -9.77 -7.81
CA ALA A 67 -4.69 -9.55 -8.48
C ALA A 67 -5.03 -8.06 -8.55
N LYS A 68 -4.93 -7.34 -7.44
CA LYS A 68 -5.16 -5.88 -7.37
C LYS A 68 -4.22 -5.09 -8.27
N CYS A 69 -2.98 -5.53 -8.41
CA CYS A 69 -2.02 -4.94 -9.33
C CYS A 69 -2.51 -5.03 -10.78
N HIS A 70 -3.00 -6.20 -11.19
CA HIS A 70 -3.57 -6.41 -12.52
C HIS A 70 -4.87 -5.62 -12.75
N GLU A 71 -5.65 -5.37 -11.70
CA GLU A 71 -6.85 -4.53 -11.73
C GLU A 71 -6.53 -3.02 -11.76
N GLY A 72 -5.27 -2.64 -11.60
CA GLY A 72 -4.81 -1.25 -11.62
C GLY A 72 -4.75 -0.57 -10.25
N ASP A 73 -5.05 -1.27 -9.16
CA ASP A 73 -4.86 -0.79 -7.79
C ASP A 73 -3.39 -1.01 -7.35
N ALA A 74 -2.48 -0.32 -8.03
CA ALA A 74 -1.05 -0.39 -7.71
C ALA A 74 -0.75 0.22 -6.33
N ALA A 75 -1.50 1.23 -5.89
CA ALA A 75 -1.29 1.89 -4.61
C ALA A 75 -1.44 0.91 -3.42
N ALA A 76 -2.46 0.03 -3.45
CA ALA A 76 -2.62 -0.99 -2.43
C ALA A 76 -1.64 -2.17 -2.59
N SER A 77 -1.21 -2.45 -3.83
CA SER A 77 -0.47 -3.66 -4.17
C SER A 77 1.04 -3.54 -3.97
N ILE A 78 1.64 -2.43 -4.41
CA ILE A 78 3.08 -2.19 -4.34
C ILE A 78 3.66 -2.44 -2.93
N PRO A 79 3.13 -1.87 -1.82
CA PRO A 79 3.75 -2.05 -0.51
C PRO A 79 3.69 -3.50 0.00
N ILE A 80 2.76 -4.31 -0.50
CA ILE A 80 2.66 -5.73 -0.15
C ILE A 80 3.72 -6.52 -0.94
N LEU A 81 3.80 -6.30 -2.25
CA LEU A 81 4.74 -7.00 -3.13
C LEU A 81 6.20 -6.66 -2.79
N GLU A 82 6.51 -5.40 -2.52
CA GLU A 82 7.85 -4.97 -2.07
C GLU A 82 8.26 -5.69 -0.79
N ARG A 83 7.38 -5.70 0.22
CA ARG A 83 7.67 -6.38 1.50
C ARG A 83 7.89 -7.87 1.29
N LYS A 84 7.08 -8.52 0.46
CA LYS A 84 7.22 -9.96 0.16
C LYS A 84 8.55 -10.28 -0.51
N LEU A 85 8.94 -9.47 -1.50
CA LEU A 85 10.22 -9.62 -2.20
C LEU A 85 11.41 -9.36 -1.27
N LEU A 86 11.35 -8.31 -0.44
CA LEU A 86 12.38 -8.00 0.55
C LEU A 86 12.54 -9.11 1.59
N ASN A 87 11.43 -9.66 2.11
CA ASN A 87 11.47 -10.77 3.06
C ASN A 87 12.06 -12.04 2.45
N ALA A 88 11.90 -12.22 1.13
CA ALA A 88 12.54 -13.29 0.38
C ALA A 88 14.00 -12.98 -0.04
N GLY A 89 14.55 -11.83 0.38
CA GLY A 89 15.94 -11.43 0.14
C GLY A 89 16.22 -10.79 -1.23
N PHE A 90 15.19 -10.38 -1.98
CA PHE A 90 15.37 -9.73 -3.27
C PHE A 90 15.74 -8.26 -3.13
N THR A 91 16.63 -7.79 -3.99
CA THR A 91 16.77 -6.35 -4.27
C THR A 91 15.61 -5.90 -5.15
N LEU A 92 14.96 -4.81 -4.76
CA LEU A 92 13.81 -4.27 -5.49
C LEU A 92 14.26 -3.52 -6.76
N PRO A 93 13.47 -3.57 -7.85
CA PRO A 93 13.69 -2.72 -9.00
C PRO A 93 13.58 -1.24 -8.61
N PRO A 94 14.23 -0.33 -9.36
CA PRO A 94 14.06 1.11 -9.14
C PRO A 94 12.63 1.51 -9.45
N ARG A 95 12.10 2.44 -8.63
CA ARG A 95 10.86 3.14 -8.98
C ARG A 95 11.21 4.15 -10.08
N GLY A 96 10.56 3.98 -11.24
CA GLY A 96 10.79 4.80 -12.43
C GLY A 96 10.28 6.23 -12.32
#